data_AF-A0A6M3MFN2-F1
#
_entry.id   AF-A0A6M3MFN2-F1
#
_cell.length_a   1.000
_cell.length_b   1.000
_cell.length_c   1.000
_cell.angle_alpha   90.00
_cell.angle_beta   90.00
_cell.angle_gamma   90.00
#
_symmetry.space_group_name_H-M   'P 1'
#
loop_
_entity.id
_entity.type
_entity.pdbx_description
1 polymer ?
#
loop_
_entity_poly.entity_id
_entity_poly.type
_entity_poly.pdbx_seq_one_letter_code
_entity_poly.pdbx_strand_id
1 'polypeptide(L)'
;MRTAATLLHGDRAVQSQEKISAQLVADEHGYNDYDIAGHTCVHRACVPHDMQKGDYFNVYHGESSKSGCRWDGDLISSLRKFAA
;
A
#
# COMPACT_ATOMS: atom_id res chain seq x y z
N MET A 1 7.44 15.79 -49.52
CA MET A 1 7.85 14.72 -48.59
C MET A 1 7.53 15.21 -47.18
N ARG A 2 6.60 14.56 -46.47
CA ARG A 2 6.14 14.99 -45.15
C ARG A 2 6.93 14.24 -44.07
N THR A 3 7.70 14.96 -43.27
CA THR A 3 8.42 14.46 -42.10
C THR A 3 7.42 14.33 -40.95
N ALA A 4 7.23 13.12 -40.42
CA ALA A 4 6.43 12.89 -39.21
C ALA A 4 7.38 12.71 -38.02
N ALA A 5 7.27 13.61 -37.04
CA ALA A 5 7.99 13.53 -35.78
C ALA A 5 7.09 12.88 -34.70
N THR A 6 7.65 11.86 -34.04
CA THR A 6 7.61 11.50 -32.61
C THR A 6 6.33 11.75 -31.80
N LEU A 7 5.90 10.74 -31.03
CA LEU A 7 5.58 10.88 -29.60
C LEU A 7 5.64 9.51 -28.88
N LEU A 8 6.27 9.54 -27.70
CA LEU A 8 6.70 8.42 -26.88
C LEU A 8 5.53 7.67 -26.23
N HIS A 9 5.65 6.35 -26.11
CA HIS A 9 4.95 5.58 -25.09
C HIS A 9 5.59 5.92 -23.74
N GLY A 10 4.96 6.83 -23.01
CA GLY A 10 5.47 7.41 -21.78
C GLY A 10 4.44 7.49 -20.67
N ASP A 11 3.54 6.51 -20.54
CA ASP A 11 2.72 6.36 -19.33
C ASP A 11 3.51 5.60 -18.26
N ARG A 12 4.63 6.20 -17.85
CA ARG A 12 5.23 5.88 -16.57
C ARG A 12 4.49 6.74 -15.57
N ALA A 13 3.41 6.18 -15.02
CA ALA A 13 2.61 6.79 -13.97
C ALA A 13 3.57 7.39 -12.94
N VAL A 14 3.59 8.72 -12.90
CA VAL A 14 4.24 9.48 -11.84
C VAL A 14 3.49 9.05 -10.59
N GLN A 15 4.02 8.08 -9.86
CA GLN A 15 3.64 7.88 -8.48
C GLN A 15 4.16 9.11 -7.75
N SER A 16 3.35 10.18 -7.78
CA SER A 16 3.36 11.21 -6.75
C SER A 16 3.49 10.43 -5.46
N GLN A 17 4.60 10.68 -4.76
CA GLN A 17 4.91 10.06 -3.49
C GLN A 17 3.88 10.56 -2.48
N GLU A 18 2.68 10.01 -2.59
CA GLU A 18 1.56 10.31 -1.74
C GLU A 18 2.03 9.97 -0.33
N LYS A 19 1.85 10.92 0.57
CA LYS A 19 2.28 10.79 1.95
C LYS A 19 1.37 9.74 2.59
N ILE A 20 1.72 8.46 2.46
CA ILE A 20 0.98 7.37 3.08
C ILE A 20 0.99 7.61 4.59
N SER A 21 -0.19 7.69 5.18
CA SER A 21 -0.40 7.81 6.61
C SER A 21 -1.29 6.69 7.09
N ALA A 22 -0.96 6.14 8.26
CA ALA A 22 -1.75 5.12 8.94
C ALA A 22 -2.32 5.71 10.24
N GLN A 23 -3.63 5.60 10.42
CA GLN A 23 -4.33 5.99 11.65
C GLN A 23 -4.80 4.74 12.37
N LEU A 24 -4.43 4.58 13.64
CA LEU A 24 -4.92 3.47 14.46
C LEU A 24 -6.42 3.67 14.71
N VAL A 25 -7.22 2.69 14.29
CA VAL A 25 -8.67 2.64 14.49
C VAL A 25 -9.00 1.80 15.72
N ALA A 26 -8.33 0.67 15.88
CA ALA A 26 -8.53 -0.25 16.99
C ALA A 26 -7.25 -1.01 17.30
N ASP A 27 -7.00 -1.33 18.57
CA ASP A 27 -5.87 -2.12 19.07
C ASP A 27 -6.32 -3.33 19.90
N GLU A 28 -7.58 -3.74 19.73
CA GLU A 28 -8.19 -4.83 20.48
C GLU A 28 -7.92 -6.21 19.85
N HIS A 29 -8.05 -7.26 20.66
CA HIS A 29 -8.01 -8.67 20.20
C HIS A 29 -6.68 -9.15 19.57
N GLY A 30 -5.55 -8.51 19.89
CA GLY A 30 -4.21 -8.96 19.47
C GLY A 30 -3.79 -8.51 18.06
N TYR A 31 -4.52 -7.55 17.48
CA TYR A 31 -4.12 -6.87 16.26
C TYR A 31 -4.42 -5.38 16.34
N ASN A 32 -3.64 -4.60 15.60
CA ASN A 32 -3.86 -3.18 15.37
C ASN A 32 -4.54 -3.02 14.00
N ASP A 33 -5.75 -2.49 14.00
CA ASP A 33 -6.45 -2.07 12.79
C ASP A 33 -6.07 -0.63 12.47
N TYR A 34 -5.49 -0.42 11.28
CA TYR A 34 -5.06 0.88 10.80
C TYR A 34 -5.83 1.29 9.56
N ASP A 35 -6.38 2.50 9.57
CA ASP A 35 -6.93 3.15 8.38
C ASP A 35 -5.78 3.80 7.60
N ILE A 36 -5.69 3.51 6.30
CA ILE A 36 -4.59 3.94 5.44
C ILE A 36 -5.12 5.01 4.49
N ALA A 37 -4.53 6.21 4.59
CA ALA A 37 -4.79 7.33 3.70
C ALA A 37 -3.56 7.65 2.84
N GLY A 38 -3.79 8.16 1.63
CA GLY A 38 -2.72 8.50 0.69
C GLY A 38 -2.04 7.29 0.06
N HIS A 39 -2.70 6.13 0.03
CA HIS A 39 -2.25 4.96 -0.71
C HIS A 39 -3.23 4.69 -1.86
N THR A 40 -2.72 4.35 -3.04
CA THR A 40 -3.50 4.26 -4.28
C THR A 40 -4.55 3.13 -4.27
N CYS A 41 -4.25 2.00 -3.63
CA CYS A 41 -5.17 0.86 -3.54
C CYS A 41 -5.58 0.47 -2.11
N VAL A 42 -4.65 0.46 -1.15
CA VAL A 42 -4.93 0.05 0.23
C VAL A 42 -5.66 1.16 1.00
N HIS A 43 -6.78 0.79 1.62
CA HIS A 43 -7.55 1.66 2.49
C HIS A 43 -7.45 1.24 3.96
N ARG A 44 -7.20 -0.04 4.28
CA ARG A 44 -7.11 -0.51 5.66
C ARG A 44 -6.07 -1.61 5.81
N ALA A 45 -5.41 -1.69 6.96
CA ALA A 45 -4.42 -2.71 7.29
C ALA A 45 -4.63 -3.23 8.71
N CYS A 46 -4.82 -4.55 8.86
CA CYS A 46 -4.86 -5.19 10.17
C CYS A 46 -3.54 -5.90 10.43
N VAL A 47 -2.79 -5.39 11.40
CA VAL A 47 -1.43 -5.83 11.77
C VAL A 47 -1.49 -6.56 13.12
N PRO A 48 -1.25 -7.88 13.16
CA PRO A 48 -1.09 -8.60 14.44
C PRO A 48 0.05 -8.03 15.29
N HIS A 49 -0.09 -8.06 16.61
CA HIS A 49 0.92 -7.51 17.53
C HIS A 49 2.27 -8.26 17.47
N ASP A 50 2.23 -9.56 17.22
CA ASP A 50 3.42 -10.42 17.18
C ASP A 50 4.06 -10.54 15.78
N MET A 51 3.89 -9.52 14.94
CA MET A 51 4.43 -9.53 13.58
C MET A 51 5.96 -9.47 13.52
N GLN A 52 6.54 -10.41 12.79
CA GLN A 52 7.96 -10.50 12.51
C GLN A 52 8.25 -10.17 11.05
N LYS A 53 9.48 -9.73 10.77
CA LYS A 53 9.89 -9.42 9.41
C LYS A 53 9.77 -10.67 8.53
N GLY A 54 8.97 -10.57 7.48
CA GLY A 54 8.67 -11.66 6.58
C GLY A 54 7.29 -12.27 6.77
N ASP A 55 6.60 -11.97 7.88
CA ASP A 55 5.21 -12.35 8.09
C ASP A 55 4.28 -11.59 7.16
N TYR A 56 3.04 -12.07 7.06
CA TYR A 56 2.01 -11.47 6.23
C TYR A 56 0.89 -10.92 7.10
N PHE A 57 0.52 -9.67 6.86
CA PHE A 57 -0.64 -9.04 7.45
C PHE A 57 -1.71 -8.76 6.42
N ASN A 58 -2.92 -8.58 6.91
CA ASN A 58 -4.08 -8.41 6.05
C ASN A 58 -4.24 -6.94 5.67
N VAL A 59 -4.22 -6.66 4.37
CA VAL A 59 -4.56 -5.35 3.83
C VAL A 59 -5.86 -5.45 3.04
N TYR A 60 -6.69 -4.42 3.16
CA TYR A 60 -7.96 -4.29 2.46
C TYR A 60 -7.86 -3.15 1.45
N HIS A 61 -8.30 -3.43 0.23
CA HIS A 61 -8.24 -2.52 -0.91
C HIS A 61 -9.49 -2.67 -1.78
N GLY A 62 -9.84 -1.61 -2.53
CA GLY A 62 -10.93 -1.64 -3.52
C GLY A 62 -12.29 -2.14 -3.00
N GLU A 63 -13.05 -2.81 -3.88
CA GLU A 63 -14.39 -3.36 -3.63
C GLU A 63 -14.34 -4.63 -2.75
N SER A 64 -13.95 -4.48 -1.48
CA SER A 64 -13.87 -5.59 -0.53
C SER A 64 -12.83 -6.66 -0.92
N SER A 65 -11.73 -6.25 -1.56
CA SER A 65 -10.60 -7.15 -1.79
C SER A 65 -9.69 -7.19 -0.56
N LYS A 66 -9.18 -8.39 -0.27
CA LYS A 66 -8.22 -8.65 0.80
C LYS A 66 -6.93 -9.20 0.17
N SER A 67 -5.80 -8.74 0.65
CA SER A 67 -4.50 -9.29 0.27
C SER A 67 -3.56 -9.40 1.46
N GLY A 68 -2.56 -10.27 1.32
CA GLY A 68 -1.47 -10.39 2.28
C GLY A 68 -0.34 -9.44 1.90
N CYS A 69 -0.02 -8.48 2.75
CA CYS A 69 1.17 -7.65 2.62
C CYS A 69 2.28 -8.22 3.51
N ARG A 70 3.50 -8.31 2.98
CA ARG A 70 4.66 -8.80 3.73
C ARG A 70 5.19 -7.69 4.65
N TRP A 71 5.34 -8.00 5.93
CA TRP A 71 5.93 -7.10 6.91
C TRP A 71 7.43 -6.95 6.71
N ASP A 72 7.88 -5.71 6.50
CA ASP A 72 9.29 -5.38 6.35
C ASP A 72 9.96 -4.89 7.65
N GLY A 73 9.16 -4.78 8.73
CA GLY A 73 9.55 -4.18 10.02
C GLY A 73 8.74 -2.94 10.38
N ASP A 74 8.09 -2.31 9.41
CA ASP A 74 7.26 -1.12 9.58
C ASP A 74 6.07 -1.14 8.61
N LEU A 75 4.92 -0.62 9.05
CA LEU A 75 3.67 -0.63 8.30
C LEU A 75 3.77 0.16 7.00
N ILE A 76 4.24 1.40 7.07
CA ILE A 76 4.31 2.29 5.92
C ILE A 76 5.32 1.75 4.91
N SER A 77 6.46 1.23 5.39
CA SER A 77 7.48 0.61 4.56
C SER A 77 6.96 -0.64 3.85
N SER A 78 6.14 -1.45 4.52
CA SER A 78 5.50 -2.64 3.95
C SER A 78 4.47 -2.26 2.88
N LEU A 79 3.61 -1.28 3.16
CA LEU A 79 2.60 -0.78 2.22
C LEU A 79 3.25 -0.19 0.96
N ARG A 80 4.33 0.59 1.12
CA ARG A 80 5.13 1.11 -0.01
C ARG A 80 5.64 0.01 -0.93
N LYS A 81 6.01 -1.15 -0.39
CA LYS A 81 6.49 -2.30 -1.19
C LYS A 81 5.34 -3.11 -1.80
N PHE A 82 4.15 -3.06 -1.21
CA PHE A 82 2.98 -3.79 -1.69
C PHE A 82 2.45 -3.24 -3.02
N ALA A 83 2.62 -1.95 -3.29
CA ALA A 83 2.20 -1.28 -4.51
C ALA A 83 3.36 -0.90 -5.46
N ALA A 84 4.57 -1.39 -5.18
CA ALA A 84 5.77 -1.18 -6.00
C ALA A 84 5.88 -2.18 -7.16
#